data_AF-A0A1N6X7M4-F1
#
_entry.id   AF-A0A1N6X7M4-F1
#
_cell.length_a   1.000
_cell.length_b   1.000
_cell.length_c   1.000
_cell.angle_alpha   90.00
_cell.angle_beta   90.00
_cell.angle_gamma   90.00
#
_symmetry.space_group_name_H-M   'P 1'
#
loop_
_entity.id
_entity.type
_entity.pdbx_description
1 polymer ?
#
loop_
_entity_poly.entity_id
_entity_poly.type
_entity_poly.pdbx_seq_one_letter_code
_entity_poly.pdbx_strand_id
1 'polypeptide(L)'
;MEIRDFTPGITYRMTIVPYLDYEPGEERFKVLKVLPPATAENSLIDDGHQVETPPPAVIEAWQKFLRVEDEFGDVRLQCPALIVKAEPIGRG
;
A
#
# COMPACT_ATOMS: atom_id res chain seq x y z
N MET A 1 -3.02 -12.05 1.49
CA MET A 1 -4.34 -11.61 0.96
C MET A 1 -4.19 -11.16 -0.49
N GLU A 2 -5.27 -10.76 -1.16
CA GLU A 2 -5.27 -10.23 -2.53
C GLU A 2 -5.80 -8.79 -2.59
N ILE A 3 -5.50 -8.05 -3.66
CA ILE A 3 -5.93 -6.64 -3.81
C ILE A 3 -7.44 -6.47 -3.68
N ARG A 4 -8.21 -7.41 -4.26
CA ARG A 4 -9.68 -7.38 -4.26
C ARG A 4 -10.31 -7.51 -2.87
N ASP A 5 -9.53 -7.90 -1.87
CA ASP A 5 -10.00 -7.99 -0.48
C ASP A 5 -10.07 -6.61 0.21
N PHE A 6 -9.62 -5.55 -0.47
CA PHE A 6 -9.51 -4.21 0.07
C PHE A 6 -10.36 -3.19 -0.69
N THR A 7 -11.00 -2.29 0.05
CA THR A 7 -11.83 -1.22 -0.50
C THR A 7 -11.08 0.11 -0.42
N PRO A 8 -10.85 0.80 -1.55
CA PRO A 8 -10.31 2.15 -1.55
C PRO A 8 -11.13 3.11 -0.66
N GLY A 9 -10.43 3.97 0.08
CA GLY A 9 -11.01 4.90 1.05
C GLY A 9 -11.12 4.35 2.47
N ILE A 10 -10.96 3.03 2.68
CA ILE A 10 -11.10 2.40 3.99
C ILE A 10 -9.74 2.26 4.68
N THR A 11 -9.71 2.55 5.98
CA THR A 11 -8.58 2.30 6.86
C THR A 11 -8.66 0.90 7.45
N TYR A 12 -7.56 0.16 7.36
CA TYR A 12 -7.44 -1.18 7.91
C TYR A 12 -6.34 -1.24 8.95
N ARG A 13 -6.57 -2.01 10.01
CA ARG A 13 -5.50 -2.55 10.84
C ARG A 13 -5.03 -3.84 10.18
N MET A 14 -3.82 -3.80 9.62
CA MET A 14 -3.19 -4.90 8.88
C MET A 14 -2.10 -5.56 9.73
N THR A 15 -2.02 -6.88 9.66
CA THR A 15 -0.91 -7.68 10.15
C THR A 15 -0.04 -8.08 8.97
N ILE A 16 1.21 -7.66 8.96
CA ILE A 16 2.11 -7.78 7.80
C ILE A 16 3.35 -8.60 8.18
N VAL A 17 3.71 -9.56 7.32
CA VAL A 17 4.95 -10.33 7.42
C VAL A 17 6.13 -9.47 6.91
N PRO A 18 7.17 -9.23 7.72
CA PRO A 18 8.37 -8.51 7.29
C PRO A 18 9.25 -9.35 6.34
N TYR A 19 10.01 -8.69 5.46
CA TYR A 19 10.69 -9.34 4.32
C TYR A 19 12.10 -9.87 4.58
N LEU A 20 12.78 -9.44 5.66
CA LEU A 20 14.20 -9.69 5.85
C LEU A 20 14.54 -9.76 7.35
N ASP A 21 15.07 -10.90 7.79
CA ASP A 21 15.68 -11.12 9.12
C ASP A 21 14.80 -10.83 10.33
N TYR A 22 13.61 -11.45 10.38
CA TYR A 22 12.72 -11.39 11.54
C TYR A 22 12.50 -12.78 12.12
N GLU A 23 12.44 -12.87 13.44
CA GLU A 23 12.19 -14.14 14.12
C GLU A 23 10.77 -14.65 13.79
N PRO A 24 10.56 -15.97 13.67
CA PRO A 24 9.23 -16.54 13.50
C PRO A 24 8.28 -16.05 14.60
N GLY A 25 7.29 -15.22 14.24
CA GLY A 25 6.35 -14.60 15.17
C GLY A 25 6.39 -13.05 15.21
N GLU A 26 7.36 -12.40 14.55
CA GLU A 26 7.36 -10.94 14.41
C GLU A 26 6.39 -10.47 13.31
N GLU A 27 5.11 -10.67 13.57
CA GLU A 27 4.04 -10.01 12.82
C GLU A 27 3.95 -8.54 13.26
N ARG A 28 4.04 -7.60 12.31
CA ARG A 28 3.85 -6.18 12.62
C ARG A 28 2.44 -5.74 12.30
N PHE A 29 1.81 -5.08 13.27
CA PHE A 29 0.57 -4.38 13.04
C PHE A 29 0.85 -3.00 12.43
N LYS A 30 0.13 -2.66 11.37
CA LYS A 30 0.12 -1.31 10.78
C LYS A 30 -1.31 -0.87 10.53
N VAL A 31 -1.60 0.39 10.81
CA VAL A 31 -2.87 1.03 10.44
C VAL A 31 -2.63 1.78 9.13
N LEU A 32 -3.32 1.35 8.08
CA LEU A 32 -3.09 1.84 6.72
C LEU A 32 -4.42 2.12 6.02
N LYS A 33 -4.55 3.30 5.43
CA LYS A 33 -5.66 3.66 4.57
C LYS A 33 -5.38 3.20 3.16
N VAL A 34 -6.28 2.40 2.60
CA VAL A 34 -6.18 1.98 1.20
C VAL A 34 -6.66 3.12 0.32
N LEU A 35 -5.85 3.51 -0.65
CA LEU A 35 -6.13 4.58 -1.59
C LEU A 35 -6.61 4.00 -2.93
N PRO A 36 -7.14 4.83 -3.84
CA PRO A 36 -7.35 4.41 -5.22
C PRO A 36 -6.07 3.82 -5.82
N PRO A 37 -6.18 2.82 -6.72
CA PRO A 37 -5.03 2.23 -7.42
C PRO A 37 -4.15 3.29 -8.08
N ALA A 38 -2.88 2.92 -8.30
CA ALA A 38 -1.94 3.80 -8.98
C ALA A 38 -2.44 4.19 -10.38
N THR A 39 -2.37 5.49 -10.67
CA THR A 39 -2.60 6.09 -11.98
C THR A 39 -1.46 7.06 -12.31
N ALA A 40 -1.39 7.48 -13.57
CA ALA A 40 -0.42 8.47 -14.03
C ALA A 40 -0.54 9.81 -13.27
N GLU A 41 -1.74 10.15 -12.81
CA GLU A 41 -2.03 11.42 -12.12
C GLU A 41 -1.78 11.35 -10.61
N ASN A 42 -2.00 10.19 -9.98
CA ASN A 42 -1.93 10.06 -8.52
C ASN A 42 -0.63 9.43 -8.01
N SER A 43 0.27 9.02 -8.92
CA SER A 43 1.51 8.32 -8.60
C SER A 43 2.68 8.90 -9.39
N LEU A 44 2.86 10.22 -9.37
CA LEU A 44 4.01 10.84 -10.02
C LEU A 44 5.33 10.35 -9.39
N ILE A 45 6.36 10.20 -10.23
CA ILE A 45 7.71 9.91 -9.76
C ILE A 45 8.35 11.25 -9.41
N ASP A 46 8.83 11.39 -8.19
CA ASP A 46 9.64 12.53 -7.74
C ASP A 46 11.01 11.99 -7.32
N ASP A 47 12.05 12.37 -8.05
CA ASP A 47 13.44 12.00 -7.78
C ASP A 47 14.21 13.08 -7.01
N GLY A 48 13.51 14.12 -6.52
CA GLY A 48 14.08 15.28 -5.84
C GLY A 48 14.57 16.39 -6.79
N HIS A 49 14.52 16.17 -8.10
CA HIS A 49 14.87 17.16 -9.11
C HIS A 49 13.70 17.49 -10.03
N GLN A 50 12.90 16.49 -10.39
CA GLN A 50 11.76 16.66 -11.28
C GLN A 50 10.62 15.70 -10.91
N VAL A 51 9.40 16.20 -11.09
CA VAL A 51 8.19 15.39 -10.99
C VAL A 51 7.78 14.95 -12.40
N GLU A 52 7.77 13.64 -12.63
CA GLU A 52 7.47 13.05 -13.94
C GLU A 52 6.30 12.08 -13.89
N THR A 53 5.59 12.00 -15.01
CA THR A 53 4.55 11.00 -15.20
C THR A 53 5.19 9.62 -15.44
N PRO A 54 4.84 8.59 -14.66
CA PRO A 54 5.40 7.26 -14.85
C PRO A 54 5.01 6.66 -16.20
N PRO A 55 5.89 5.85 -16.83
CA PRO A 55 5.52 5.09 -18.01
C PRO A 55 4.34 4.13 -17.75
N PRO A 56 3.48 3.85 -18.75
CA PRO A 56 2.33 2.96 -18.57
C PRO A 56 2.68 1.57 -17.99
N ALA A 57 3.79 0.97 -18.44
CA ALA A 57 4.25 -0.33 -17.93
C ALA A 57 4.60 -0.30 -16.42
N VAL A 58 5.06 0.85 -15.91
CA VAL A 58 5.35 1.05 -14.49
C VAL A 58 4.04 1.15 -13.70
N ILE A 59 3.05 1.89 -14.21
CA ILE A 59 1.70 1.95 -13.63
C ILE A 59 1.07 0.56 -13.56
N GLU A 60 1.13 -0.22 -14.64
CA GLU A 60 0.62 -1.60 -14.67
C GLU A 60 1.29 -2.50 -13.64
N ALA A 61 2.59 -2.31 -13.39
CA ALA A 61 3.29 -3.03 -12.35
C ALA A 61 2.82 -2.60 -10.94
N TRP A 62 2.65 -1.29 -10.71
CA TRP A 62 2.20 -0.75 -9.42
C TRP A 62 0.76 -1.09 -9.08
N GLN A 63 -0.12 -1.23 -10.08
CA GLN A 63 -1.50 -1.67 -9.89
C GLN A 63 -1.62 -3.09 -9.32
N LYS A 64 -0.52 -3.86 -9.26
CA LYS A 64 -0.44 -5.16 -8.57
C LYS A 64 -0.20 -5.04 -7.05
N PHE A 65 -0.07 -3.82 -6.55
CA PHE A 65 0.14 -3.50 -5.13
C PHE A 65 -1.00 -2.63 -4.61
N LEU A 66 -1.16 -2.60 -3.29
CA LEU A 66 -2.04 -1.64 -2.63
C LEU A 66 -1.31 -0.31 -2.50
N ARG A 67 -1.88 0.76 -3.05
CA ARG A 67 -1.47 2.12 -2.71
C ARG A 67 -2.06 2.44 -1.34
N VAL A 68 -1.21 2.66 -0.34
CA VAL A 68 -1.62 2.87 1.05
C VAL A 68 -1.01 4.13 1.63
N GLU A 69 -1.76 4.81 2.48
CA GLU A 69 -1.34 5.95 3.29
C GLU A 69 -1.25 5.51 4.76
N ASP A 70 -0.19 5.89 5.46
CA ASP A 70 -0.11 5.70 6.91
C ASP A 70 -0.60 6.94 7.69
N GLU A 71 -0.50 6.88 9.02
CA GLU A 71 -1.01 7.94 9.90
C GLU A 71 -0.30 9.29 9.75
N PHE A 72 0.88 9.32 9.11
CA PHE A 72 1.65 10.54 8.86
C PHE A 72 1.37 11.15 7.49
N GLY A 73 0.54 10.49 6.66
CA GLY A 73 0.28 10.90 5.28
C GLY A 73 1.27 10.33 4.26
N ASP A 74 2.18 9.43 4.69
CA ASP A 74 3.16 8.86 3.78
C ASP A 74 2.52 7.78 2.91
N VAL A 75 2.62 7.96 1.60
CA VAL A 75 2.05 7.04 0.60
C VAL A 75 3.10 6.06 0.13
N ARG A 76 2.76 4.77 0.14
CA ARG A 76 3.62 3.70 -0.40
C ARG A 76 2.82 2.60 -1.09
N LEU A 77 3.54 1.72 -1.77
CA LEU A 77 3.00 0.47 -2.32
C LEU A 77 3.20 -0.67 -1.31
N GLN A 78 2.12 -1.34 -0.95
CA GLN A 78 2.13 -2.50 -0.05
C GLN A 78 1.76 -3.76 -0.84
N CYS A 79 2.60 -4.79 -0.75
CA CYS A 79 2.30 -6.08 -1.35
C CYS A 79 1.18 -6.78 -0.55
N PRO A 80 0.03 -7.10 -1.18
CA PRO A 80 -1.13 -7.69 -0.48
C PRO A 80 -0.86 -9.13 -0.03
N ALA A 81 0.03 -9.85 -0.72
CA ALA A 81 0.41 -11.22 -0.38
C ALA A 81 0.99 -11.35 1.05
N LEU A 82 1.47 -10.24 1.61
CA LEU A 82 2.17 -10.18 2.90
C LEU A 82 1.28 -9.83 4.06
N ILE A 83 0.08 -9.38 3.72
CA ILE A 83 -0.95 -9.13 4.70
C ILE A 83 -1.55 -10.49 5.02
N VAL A 84 -1.33 -10.95 6.25
CA VAL A 84 -1.89 -12.20 6.77
C VAL A 84 -3.27 -11.99 7.39
N LYS A 85 -3.53 -10.76 7.84
CA LYS A 85 -4.82 -10.35 8.39
C LYS A 85 -5.05 -8.86 8.15
N ALA A 86 -6.30 -8.48 7.85
CA ALA A 86 -6.72 -7.08 7.80
C ALA A 86 -8.13 -6.93 8.36
N GLU A 87 -8.31 -5.98 9.27
CA GLU A 87 -9.61 -5.63 9.84
C GLU A 87 -9.91 -4.16 9.57
N PRO A 88 -11.05 -3.81 8.95
CA PRO A 88 -11.40 -2.42 8.74
C PRO A 88 -11.65 -1.74 10.09
N ILE A 89 -11.08 -0.55 10.26
CA ILE A 89 -11.30 0.31 11.43
C ILE A 89 -11.99 1.59 10.94
N GLY A 90 -13.27 1.79 11.30
CA GLY A 90 -14.04 2.97 10.90
C GLY A 90 -13.42 4.27 11.45
N ARG A 91 -13.61 5.44 10.83
CA ARG A 91 -14.73 5.92 10.01
C ARG A 91 -14.30 6.45 8.63
N GLY A 92 -15.05 6.07 7.60
CA GLY A 92 -15.32 6.96 6.47
C GLY A 92 -16.30 8.07 6.86
#